data_AF-A0A7Y3JZ27-F1
#
_entry.id   AF-A0A7Y3JZ27-F1
#
_cell.length_a   1.000
_cell.length_b   1.000
_cell.length_c   1.000
_cell.angle_alpha   90.00
_cell.angle_beta   90.00
_cell.angle_gamma   90.00
#
_symmetry.space_group_name_H-M   'P 1'
#
loop_
_entity.id
_entity.type
_entity.pdbx_description
1 polymer ?
#
loop_
_entity_poly.entity_id
_entity_poly.type
_entity_poly.pdbx_seq_one_letter_code
_entity_poly.pdbx_strand_id
1 'polypeptide(L)'
;MGITAETREKHQKNGNVHYYVYYRCTRKSKMYKCHEAPVRSEVLDRQLSALMSDYAMPSDWVAPLSAMLDQEAINAKRTAAEAVQGLRERVTKLSRDLARLTDVCVAQDIERDDYLERRRTLVSEKKSVEEQIARLERTPSAWIEPTRSWIRDASMLDEIAKNFDLPSKKSSD
;
A
#
# COMPACT_ATOMS: atom_id res chain seq x y z
N MET A 1 -20.40 -4.52 -13.30
CA MET A 1 -20.95 -5.89 -13.43
C MET A 1 -21.40 -6.31 -12.03
N GLY A 2 -22.60 -6.87 -11.86
CA GLY A 2 -23.11 -7.22 -10.52
C GLY A 2 -23.42 -8.71 -10.43
N ILE A 3 -23.01 -9.35 -9.33
CA ILE A 3 -23.33 -10.75 -8.99
C ILE A 3 -24.45 -10.76 -7.94
N THR A 4 -25.35 -11.73 -8.02
CA THR A 4 -26.44 -11.95 -7.05
C THR A 4 -26.56 -13.44 -6.72
N ALA A 5 -27.20 -13.75 -5.59
CA ALA A 5 -27.45 -15.10 -5.13
C ALA A 5 -28.94 -15.47 -5.28
N GLU A 6 -29.22 -16.70 -5.70
CA GLU A 6 -30.56 -17.27 -5.83
C GLU A 6 -30.63 -18.58 -5.04
N THR A 7 -31.57 -18.67 -4.12
CA THR A 7 -31.84 -19.91 -3.37
C THR A 7 -32.90 -20.73 -4.10
N ARG A 8 -32.63 -22.02 -4.32
CA ARG A 8 -33.56 -22.98 -4.95
C ARG A 8 -33.83 -24.13 -4.00
N GLU A 9 -35.10 -24.48 -3.89
CA GLU A 9 -35.58 -25.62 -3.11
C GLU A 9 -35.83 -26.82 -4.01
N LYS A 10 -35.42 -28.01 -3.57
CA LYS A 10 -35.67 -29.29 -4.25
C LYS A 10 -36.33 -30.27 -3.30
N HIS A 11 -37.51 -30.74 -3.70
CA HIS A 11 -38.26 -31.77 -3.00
C HIS A 11 -37.93 -33.13 -3.61
N GLN A 12 -37.51 -34.07 -2.79
CA GLN A 12 -37.26 -35.45 -3.18
C GLN A 12 -38.52 -36.31 -2.97
N LYS A 13 -38.62 -37.42 -3.71
CA LYS A 13 -39.76 -38.35 -3.65
C LYS A 13 -39.95 -39.02 -2.27
N ASN A 14 -38.92 -38.99 -1.42
CA ASN A 14 -38.91 -39.49 -0.04
C ASN A 14 -39.39 -38.43 0.99
N GLY A 15 -39.81 -37.24 0.55
CA GLY A 15 -40.24 -36.13 1.42
C GLY A 15 -39.11 -35.21 1.90
N ASN A 16 -37.85 -35.48 1.56
CA ASN A 16 -36.73 -34.61 1.93
C ASN A 16 -36.71 -33.33 1.09
N VAL A 17 -36.45 -32.20 1.74
CA VAL A 17 -36.30 -30.88 1.12
C VAL A 17 -34.84 -30.45 1.21
N HIS A 18 -34.25 -30.07 0.08
CA HIS A 18 -32.89 -29.55 0.01
C HIS A 18 -32.85 -28.13 -0.54
N TYR A 19 -32.09 -27.26 0.12
CA TYR A 19 -31.85 -25.89 -0.30
C TYR A 19 -30.48 -25.78 -0.98
N TYR A 20 -30.44 -25.10 -2.12
CA TYR A 20 -29.22 -24.86 -2.88
C TYR A 20 -29.10 -23.37 -3.21
N VAL A 21 -27.94 -22.79 -2.95
CA VAL A 21 -27.64 -21.39 -3.30
C VAL A 21 -26.82 -21.36 -4.58
N TYR A 22 -27.23 -20.53 -5.54
CA TYR A 22 -26.55 -20.32 -6.81
C TYR A 22 -26.14 -18.86 -6.96
N TYR A 23 -24.88 -18.62 -7.32
CA TYR A 23 -24.38 -17.30 -7.68
C TYR A 23 -24.45 -17.11 -9.19
N ARG A 24 -24.97 -15.96 -9.62
CA ARG A 24 -25.08 -15.62 -11.04
C ARG A 24 -24.88 -14.13 -11.26
N CYS A 25 -24.43 -13.77 -12.46
CA CYS A 25 -24.47 -12.38 -12.88
C CYS A 25 -25.91 -11.90 -13.01
N THR A 26 -26.13 -10.64 -12.65
CA THR A 26 -27.41 -9.94 -12.80
C THR A 26 -27.81 -9.73 -14.26
N ARG A 27 -26.85 -9.80 -15.21
CA ARG A 27 -27.05 -9.54 -16.65
C ARG A 27 -27.65 -8.16 -16.97
N LYS A 28 -27.56 -7.21 -16.03
CA LYS A 28 -28.10 -5.84 -16.14
C LYS A 28 -27.11 -4.85 -16.76
N SER A 29 -25.84 -5.22 -16.92
CA SER A 29 -24.84 -4.31 -17.48
C SER A 29 -25.06 -4.14 -18.99
N LYS A 30 -25.14 -2.88 -19.44
CA LYS A 30 -25.19 -2.53 -20.87
C LYS A 30 -23.80 -2.57 -21.54
N MET A 31 -22.74 -2.56 -20.74
CA MET A 31 -21.35 -2.45 -21.19
C MET A 31 -20.71 -3.82 -21.46
N TYR A 32 -21.13 -4.85 -20.70
CA TYR A 32 -20.64 -6.23 -20.84
C TYR A 32 -21.80 -7.23 -20.78
N LYS A 33 -21.92 -8.09 -21.80
CA LYS A 33 -22.90 -9.19 -21.82
C LYS A 33 -22.30 -10.42 -21.15
N CYS A 34 -22.90 -10.84 -20.04
CA CYS A 34 -22.53 -12.04 -19.31
C CYS A 34 -23.34 -13.25 -19.81
N HIS A 35 -22.64 -14.29 -20.24
CA HIS A 35 -23.20 -15.52 -20.81
C HIS A 35 -22.99 -16.74 -19.91
N GLU A 36 -22.26 -16.56 -18.81
CA GLU A 36 -21.92 -17.59 -17.85
C GLU A 36 -23.17 -18.15 -17.17
N ALA A 37 -23.12 -19.46 -16.92
CA ALA A 37 -24.15 -20.17 -16.18
C ALA A 37 -24.04 -19.88 -14.67
N PRO A 38 -25.16 -19.98 -13.92
CA PRO A 38 -25.11 -19.89 -12.45
C PRO A 38 -24.20 -20.97 -11.87
N VAL A 39 -23.35 -20.59 -10.92
CA VAL A 39 -22.43 -21.50 -10.21
C VAL A 39 -23.02 -21.83 -8.84
N ARG A 40 -22.91 -23.09 -8.42
CA ARG A 40 -23.32 -23.53 -7.09
C ARG A 40 -22.41 -22.95 -6.01
N SER A 41 -23.00 -22.54 -4.89
CA SER A 41 -22.30 -21.99 -3.72
C SER A 41 -21.15 -22.88 -3.26
N GLU A 42 -21.35 -24.19 -3.20
CA GLU A 42 -20.34 -25.12 -2.69
C GLU A 42 -19.16 -25.30 -3.66
N VAL A 43 -19.41 -25.14 -4.97
CA VAL A 43 -18.34 -25.19 -5.99
C VAL A 43 -17.54 -23.91 -5.97
N LEU A 44 -18.22 -22.77 -5.89
CA LEU A 44 -17.58 -21.46 -5.78
C LEU A 44 -16.73 -21.38 -4.51
N ASP A 45 -17.26 -21.84 -3.39
CA ASP A 45 -16.56 -21.89 -2.10
C ASP A 45 -15.26 -22.70 -2.18
N ARG A 46 -15.30 -23.90 -2.77
CA ARG A 46 -14.10 -24.73 -2.98
C ARG A 46 -13.07 -24.05 -3.87
N GLN A 47 -13.50 -23.39 -4.95
CA GLN A 47 -12.60 -22.67 -5.85
C GLN A 47 -11.92 -21.50 -5.12
N LEU A 48 -12.68 -20.74 -4.33
CA LEU A 48 -12.15 -19.63 -3.54
C LEU A 48 -11.21 -20.14 -2.44
N SER A 49 -11.59 -21.18 -1.69
CA SER A 49 -10.72 -21.77 -0.66
C SER A 49 -9.40 -22.27 -1.23
N ALA A 50 -9.43 -22.95 -2.39
CA ALA A 50 -8.22 -23.43 -3.04
C ALA A 50 -7.29 -22.25 -3.41
N LEU A 51 -7.84 -21.21 -4.04
CA LEU A 51 -7.07 -20.01 -4.36
C LEU A 51 -6.51 -19.32 -3.11
N MET A 52 -7.31 -19.13 -2.07
CA MET A 52 -6.85 -18.48 -0.83
C MET A 52 -5.76 -19.29 -0.13
N SER A 53 -5.83 -20.62 -0.19
CA SER A 53 -4.81 -21.50 0.39
C SER A 53 -3.46 -21.37 -0.33
N ASP A 54 -3.46 -21.13 -1.65
CA ASP A 54 -2.23 -20.94 -2.43
C ASP A 54 -1.48 -19.65 -2.03
N TYR A 55 -2.19 -18.65 -1.50
CA TYR A 55 -1.63 -17.36 -1.06
C TYR A 55 -1.55 -17.23 0.47
N ALA A 56 -1.98 -18.24 1.22
CA ALA A 56 -1.94 -18.21 2.67
C ALA A 56 -0.49 -18.24 3.18
N MET A 57 -0.17 -17.33 4.09
CA MET A 57 1.15 -17.30 4.71
C MET A 57 1.29 -18.46 5.71
N PRO A 58 2.38 -19.27 5.65
CA PRO A 58 2.66 -20.25 6.68
C PRO A 58 2.76 -19.61 8.06
N SER A 59 2.11 -20.18 9.07
CA SER A 59 2.13 -19.66 10.46
C SER A 59 3.54 -19.46 11.00
N ASP A 60 4.46 -20.35 10.61
CA ASP A 60 5.85 -20.35 11.06
C ASP A 60 6.64 -19.14 10.54
N TRP A 61 6.15 -18.49 9.48
CA TRP A 61 6.78 -17.30 8.89
C TRP A 61 6.30 -16.00 9.51
N VAL A 62 5.11 -15.99 10.13
CA VAL A 62 4.49 -14.79 10.67
C VAL A 62 5.38 -14.13 11.74
N ALA A 63 5.85 -14.91 12.72
CA ALA A 63 6.67 -14.39 13.80
C ALA A 63 8.05 -13.90 13.32
N PRO A 64 8.82 -14.66 12.52
CA PRO A 64 10.08 -14.17 11.95
C PRO A 64 9.92 -12.92 11.09
N LEU A 65 8.93 -12.87 10.19
CA LEU A 65 8.71 -11.72 9.32
C LEU A 65 8.29 -10.48 10.11
N SER A 66 7.46 -10.65 11.14
CA SER A 66 7.06 -9.56 12.03
C SER A 66 8.26 -9.00 12.80
N ALA A 67 9.14 -9.87 13.32
CA ALA A 67 10.34 -9.44 14.02
C ALA A 67 11.33 -8.71 13.08
N MET A 68 11.50 -9.20 11.86
CA MET A 68 12.30 -8.51 10.84
C MET A 68 11.70 -7.13 10.50
N LEU A 69 10.38 -7.03 10.37
CA LEU A 69 9.70 -5.77 10.10
C LEU A 69 9.87 -4.75 11.23
N ASP A 70 9.83 -5.19 12.49
CA ASP A 70 10.08 -4.33 13.64
C ASP A 70 11.52 -3.78 13.64
N GLN A 71 12.49 -4.63 13.29
CA GLN A 71 13.89 -4.18 13.13
C GLN A 71 14.04 -3.18 11.98
N GLU A 72 13.37 -3.42 10.85
CA GLU A 72 13.37 -2.49 9.72
C GLU A 72 12.67 -1.17 10.06
N ALA A 73 11.64 -1.17 10.89
CA ALA A 73 11.00 0.04 11.36
C ALA A 73 11.96 0.93 12.18
N ILE A 74 12.81 0.31 13.01
CA ILE A 74 13.86 1.00 13.77
C ILE A 74 14.94 1.51 12.80
N ASN A 75 15.41 0.66 11.89
CA ASN A 75 16.44 0.99 10.91
C ASN A 75 16.00 2.15 10.01
N ALA A 76 14.78 2.11 9.48
CA ALA A 76 14.22 3.15 8.60
C ALA A 76 14.18 4.52 9.29
N LYS A 77 13.78 4.57 10.57
CA LYS A 77 13.80 5.81 11.37
C LYS A 77 15.22 6.34 11.56
N ARG A 78 16.18 5.47 11.90
CA ARG A 78 17.58 5.85 12.07
C ARG A 78 18.18 6.38 10.78
N THR A 79 18.07 5.63 9.69
CA THR A 79 18.61 6.02 8.38
C THR A 79 17.99 7.32 7.88
N ALA A 80 16.68 7.53 8.09
CA ALA A 80 16.03 8.78 7.75
C ALA A 80 16.56 9.95 8.59
N ALA A 81 16.80 9.75 9.89
CA ALA A 81 17.38 10.77 10.76
C ALA A 81 18.81 11.16 10.34
N GLU A 82 19.65 10.17 10.01
CA GLU A 82 21.01 10.38 9.51
C GLU A 82 20.99 11.15 8.17
N ALA A 83 20.10 10.75 7.24
CA ALA A 83 19.93 11.45 5.97
C ALA A 83 19.46 12.91 6.18
N VAL A 84 18.49 13.14 7.06
CA VAL A 84 18.00 14.48 7.42
C VAL A 84 19.13 15.34 8.00
N GLN A 85 19.98 14.78 8.87
CA GLN A 85 21.13 15.49 9.40
C GLN A 85 22.09 15.95 8.29
N GLY A 86 22.47 15.06 7.37
CA GLY A 86 23.35 15.41 6.25
C GLY A 86 22.72 16.47 5.32
N LEU A 87 21.40 16.40 5.09
CA LEU A 87 20.69 17.42 4.31
C LEU A 87 20.64 18.78 5.04
N ARG A 88 20.45 18.79 6.37
CA ARG A 88 20.51 20.02 7.17
C ARG A 88 21.88 20.67 7.10
N GLU A 89 22.95 19.89 7.16
CA GLU A 89 24.31 20.39 6.96
C GLU A 89 24.47 21.03 5.57
N ARG A 90 23.91 20.41 4.51
CA ARG A 90 23.89 21.00 3.16
C ARG A 90 23.12 22.33 3.12
N VAL A 91 21.98 22.44 3.81
CA VAL A 91 21.23 23.71 3.92
C VAL A 91 22.06 24.79 4.62
N THR A 92 22.80 24.45 5.67
CA THR A 92 23.68 25.42 6.35
C THR A 92 24.82 25.88 5.45
N LYS A 93 25.41 24.97 4.66
CA LYS A 93 26.44 25.30 3.67
C LYS A 93 25.89 26.25 2.60
N LEU A 94 24.75 25.93 1.99
CA LEU A 94 24.10 26.79 1.00
C LEU A 94 23.72 28.17 1.57
N SER A 95 23.31 28.23 2.83
CA SER A 95 23.02 29.50 3.51
C SER A 95 24.29 30.34 3.73
N ARG A 96 25.41 29.71 4.06
CA ARG A 96 26.72 30.36 4.15
C ARG A 96 27.20 30.86 2.79
N ASP A 97 27.01 30.08 1.73
CA ASP A 97 27.37 30.46 0.37
C ASP A 97 26.54 31.65 -0.11
N LEU A 98 25.25 31.70 0.23
CA LEU A 98 24.37 32.85 -0.05
C LEU A 98 24.80 34.13 0.71
N ALA A 99 25.21 33.99 1.98
CA ALA A 99 25.74 35.13 2.75
C ALA A 99 27.03 35.65 2.11
N ARG A 100 27.98 34.77 1.81
CA ARG A 100 29.23 35.13 1.13
C ARG A 100 29.01 35.77 -0.23
N LEU A 101 28.07 35.26 -1.04
CA LEU A 101 27.71 35.86 -2.32
C LEU A 101 27.18 37.29 -2.14
N THR A 102 26.44 37.54 -1.06
CA THR A 102 25.92 38.87 -0.73
C THR A 102 27.05 39.81 -0.32
N ASP A 103 28.01 39.35 0.48
CA ASP A 103 29.17 40.14 0.89
C ASP A 103 30.03 40.56 -0.31
N VAL A 104 30.29 39.63 -1.25
CA VAL A 104 31.02 39.91 -2.51
C VAL A 104 30.29 40.95 -3.37
N CYS A 105 28.95 40.89 -3.43
CA CYS A 105 28.15 41.89 -4.14
C CYS A 105 28.22 43.27 -3.48
N VAL A 106 28.24 43.33 -2.15
CA VAL A 106 28.37 44.60 -1.40
C VAL A 106 29.76 45.21 -1.58
N ALA A 107 30.80 44.38 -1.69
CA ALA A 107 32.16 44.81 -2.03
C ALA A 107 32.31 45.33 -3.48
N GLN A 108 31.26 45.20 -4.31
CA GLN A 108 31.25 45.56 -5.74
C GLN A 108 32.21 44.71 -6.60
N ASP A 109 32.55 43.51 -6.14
CA ASP A 109 33.46 42.59 -6.83
C ASP A 109 32.76 41.73 -7.90
N ILE A 110 31.44 41.89 -8.09
CA ILE A 110 30.62 41.13 -9.04
C ILE A 110 29.54 42.01 -9.66
N GLU A 111 29.26 41.79 -10.95
CA GLU A 111 28.17 42.44 -11.67
C GLU A 111 26.80 42.01 -11.13
N ARG A 112 25.82 42.90 -11.21
CA ARG A 112 24.47 42.66 -10.67
C ARG A 112 23.80 41.45 -11.30
N ASP A 113 23.95 41.27 -12.61
CA ASP A 113 23.30 40.18 -13.34
C ASP A 113 23.88 38.81 -12.96
N ASP A 114 25.21 38.72 -12.82
CA ASP A 114 25.91 37.52 -12.35
C ASP A 114 25.51 37.15 -10.91
N TYR A 115 25.38 38.15 -10.03
CA TYR A 115 24.86 37.96 -8.67
C TYR A 115 23.44 37.39 -8.69
N LEU A 116 22.54 37.95 -9.50
CA LEU A 116 21.14 37.53 -9.56
C LEU A 116 20.99 36.12 -10.13
N GLU A 117 21.80 35.75 -11.12
CA GLU A 117 21.85 34.38 -11.64
C GLU A 117 22.34 33.41 -10.55
N ARG A 118 23.49 33.68 -9.93
CA ARG A 118 24.06 32.79 -8.93
C ARG A 118 23.16 32.64 -7.69
N ARG A 119 22.52 33.72 -7.26
CA ARG A 119 21.55 33.72 -6.16
C ARG A 119 20.34 32.86 -6.50
N ARG A 120 19.79 32.95 -7.72
CA ARG A 120 18.65 32.11 -8.13
C ARG A 120 18.98 30.63 -8.05
N THR A 121 20.15 30.22 -8.55
CA THR A 121 20.60 28.82 -8.47
C THR A 121 20.70 28.34 -7.02
N LEU A 122 21.40 29.08 -6.16
CA LEU A 122 21.60 28.70 -4.76
C LEU A 122 20.29 28.65 -3.97
N VAL A 123 19.38 29.62 -4.18
CA VAL A 123 18.06 29.63 -3.53
C VAL A 123 17.21 28.45 -4.00
N SER A 124 17.22 28.15 -5.31
CA SER A 124 16.48 27.01 -5.85
C SER A 124 17.01 25.68 -5.31
N GLU A 125 18.33 25.52 -5.22
CA GLU A 125 18.95 24.33 -4.65
C GLU A 125 18.62 24.18 -3.16
N LYS A 126 18.73 25.26 -2.38
CA LYS A 126 18.37 25.27 -0.96
C LYS A 126 16.93 24.84 -0.75
N LYS A 127 15.99 25.40 -1.52
CA LYS A 127 14.57 25.04 -1.45
C LYS A 127 14.35 23.56 -1.78
N SER A 128 15.02 23.05 -2.81
CA SER A 128 14.94 21.62 -3.17
C SER A 128 15.39 20.71 -2.03
N VAL A 129 16.49 21.05 -1.35
CA VAL A 129 17.01 20.29 -0.19
C VAL A 129 16.05 20.39 1.00
N GLU A 130 15.47 21.56 1.28
CA GLU A 130 14.46 21.73 2.34
C GLU A 130 13.20 20.88 2.08
N GLU A 131 12.75 20.80 0.83
CA GLU A 131 11.63 19.91 0.46
C GLU A 131 11.98 18.43 0.58
N GLN A 132 13.25 18.03 0.36
CA GLN A 132 13.69 16.66 0.61
C GLN A 132 13.66 16.31 2.11
N ILE A 133 14.11 17.24 2.96
CA ILE A 133 14.02 17.09 4.43
C ILE A 133 12.56 16.91 4.85
N ALA A 134 11.66 17.81 4.41
CA ALA A 134 10.25 17.74 4.76
C ALA A 134 9.58 16.42 4.31
N ARG A 135 10.01 15.85 3.18
CA ARG A 135 9.54 14.54 2.70
C ARG A 135 9.99 13.40 3.61
N LEU A 136 11.25 13.37 4.01
CA LEU A 136 11.80 12.32 4.88
C LEU A 136 11.22 12.39 6.30
N GLU A 137 10.99 13.61 6.82
CA GLU A 137 10.41 13.80 8.16
C GLU A 137 8.93 13.41 8.23
N ARG A 138 8.16 13.58 7.14
CA ARG A 138 6.73 13.28 7.12
C ARG A 138 6.43 11.80 7.37
N THR A 139 7.17 10.89 6.73
CA THR A 139 6.87 9.46 6.86
C THR A 139 8.09 8.60 6.52
N PRO A 140 9.09 8.51 7.41
CA PRO A 140 10.32 7.76 7.16
C PRO A 140 10.08 6.25 6.98
N SER A 141 8.93 5.75 7.43
CA SER A 141 8.58 4.33 7.47
C SER A 141 7.17 4.06 6.96
N ALA A 142 6.73 4.77 5.91
CA ALA A 142 5.35 4.71 5.39
C ALA A 142 4.90 3.29 4.97
N TRP A 143 5.85 2.45 4.57
CA TRP A 143 5.61 1.09 4.10
C TRP A 143 5.50 0.05 5.23
N ILE A 144 5.90 0.38 6.46
CA ILE A 144 5.90 -0.56 7.60
C ILE A 144 4.49 -0.99 7.96
N GLU A 145 3.57 -0.05 8.20
CA GLU A 145 2.20 -0.38 8.61
C GLU A 145 1.41 -1.13 7.52
N PRO A 146 1.47 -0.75 6.23
CA PRO A 146 0.91 -1.57 5.15
C PRO A 146 1.45 -3.01 5.15
N THR A 147 2.75 -3.18 5.37
CA THR A 147 3.37 -4.51 5.41
C THR A 147 2.92 -5.30 6.65
N ARG A 148 2.75 -4.64 7.80
CA ARG A 148 2.22 -5.25 9.02
C ARG A 148 0.78 -5.72 8.81
N SER A 149 -0.06 -4.92 8.16
CA SER A 149 -1.43 -5.34 7.79
C SER A 149 -1.37 -6.53 6.86
N TRP A 150 -0.56 -6.47 5.80
CA TRP A 150 -0.44 -7.57 4.84
C TRP A 150 -0.01 -8.89 5.49
N ILE A 151 0.98 -8.88 6.40
CA ILE A 151 1.38 -10.10 7.14
C ILE A 151 0.20 -10.66 7.95
N ARG A 152 -0.53 -9.80 8.65
CA ARG A 152 -1.72 -10.21 9.42
C ARG A 152 -2.77 -10.81 8.49
N ASP A 153 -3.14 -10.10 7.45
CA ASP A 153 -4.22 -10.48 6.54
C ASP A 153 -3.85 -11.80 5.81
N ALA A 154 -2.61 -11.94 5.34
CA ALA A 154 -2.09 -13.16 4.72
C ALA A 154 -2.04 -14.36 5.69
N SER A 155 -1.78 -14.14 6.98
CA SER A 155 -1.81 -15.21 7.99
C SER A 155 -3.22 -15.69 8.32
N MET A 156 -4.23 -14.82 8.17
CA MET A 156 -5.63 -15.18 8.41
C MET A 156 -6.27 -15.91 7.23
N LEU A 157 -5.67 -15.89 6.03
CA LEU A 157 -6.23 -16.49 4.82
C LEU A 157 -6.51 -17.99 4.96
N ASP A 158 -5.66 -18.74 5.67
CA ASP A 158 -5.86 -20.18 5.88
C ASP A 158 -7.11 -20.46 6.76
N GLU A 159 -7.32 -19.65 7.81
CA GLU A 159 -8.52 -19.75 8.65
C GLU A 159 -9.78 -19.38 7.86
N ILE A 160 -9.71 -18.33 7.03
CA ILE A 160 -10.83 -17.87 6.20
C ILE A 160 -11.15 -18.89 5.11
N ALA A 161 -10.13 -19.54 4.52
CA ALA A 161 -10.30 -20.59 3.52
C ALA A 161 -11.05 -21.82 4.09
N LYS A 162 -10.84 -22.14 5.37
CA LYS A 162 -11.50 -23.26 6.07
C LYS A 162 -12.96 -22.96 6.46
N ASN A 163 -13.35 -21.69 6.54
CA ASN A 163 -14.71 -21.29 6.84
C ASN A 163 -15.61 -21.37 5.59
N PHE A 164 -16.85 -21.85 5.72
CA PHE A 164 -17.82 -21.95 4.61
C PHE A 164 -18.62 -20.66 4.36
N ASP A 165 -18.25 -19.56 5.01
CA ASP A 165 -18.95 -18.28 4.88
C ASP A 165 -18.42 -17.48 3.68
N LEU A 166 -19.11 -17.59 2.55
CA LEU A 166 -18.78 -16.87 1.31
C LEU A 166 -18.74 -15.33 1.45
N PRO A 167 -19.65 -14.68 2.21
CA PRO A 167 -19.50 -13.28 2.58
C PRO A 167 -18.14 -12.93 3.19
N SER A 168 -17.67 -13.70 4.17
CA SER A 168 -16.36 -13.48 4.82
C SER A 168 -15.19 -13.60 3.84
N LYS A 169 -15.28 -14.52 2.86
CA LYS A 169 -14.28 -14.67 1.79
C LYS A 169 -14.23 -13.51 0.80
N LYS A 170 -15.31 -12.73 0.70
CA LYS A 170 -15.38 -11.54 -0.19
C LYS A 170 -14.79 -10.29 0.46
N SER A 171 -14.77 -10.20 1.79
CA SER A 171 -14.32 -9.01 2.53
C SER A 171 -12.82 -8.96 2.82
N SER A 172 -12.06 -9.97 2.40
CA SER A 172 -10.62 -10.11 2.66
C SER A 172 -9.71 -9.49 1.58
N ASP A 173 -10.29 -8.74 0.63
CA ASP A 173 -9.58 -8.00 -0.43
C ASP A 173 -9.45 -6.50 -0.10
#